data_AF-A0A7S8E7C9-F1
#
_entry.id   AF-A0A7S8E7C9-F1
#
_cell.length_a   1.000
_cell.length_b   1.000
_cell.length_c   1.000
_cell.angle_alpha   90.00
_cell.angle_beta   90.00
_cell.angle_gamma   90.00
#
_symmetry.space_group_name_H-M   'P 1'
#
loop_
_entity.id
_entity.type
_entity.pdbx_description
1 polymer ?
#
loop_
_entity_poly.entity_id
_entity_poly.type
_entity_poly.pdbx_seq_one_letter_code
_entity_poly.pdbx_strand_id
1 'polypeptide(L)'
;MLSGDTLLIRTEGVKKTVVEYRKGQKTGVYLEGSKTALRIPLPPLLMIRTTSEDRNPNYAVYAVKRKPKSLDVALFQAPLPNVFNSGSICWGTVQRVSDNALSGASLTEDWAMLLGSPFGDHACSGKSKTHRSDIRQKLIELETKSARRYPTSDLIPTNKTLAQILGDKS
;
A
#
# COMPACT_ATOMS: atom_id res chain seq x y z
N MET A 1 18.49 12.82 6.89
CA MET A 1 17.43 12.76 7.92
C MET A 1 16.30 11.93 7.34
N LEU A 2 15.84 10.87 8.02
CA LEU A 2 14.65 10.12 7.61
C LEU A 2 13.46 11.09 7.59
N SER A 3 12.65 11.11 6.53
CA SER A 3 11.36 11.81 6.61
C SER A 3 10.57 11.20 7.77
N GLY A 4 9.70 11.98 8.43
CA GLY A 4 8.97 11.51 9.62
C GLY A 4 8.13 10.25 9.40
N ASP A 5 7.89 9.87 8.14
CA ASP A 5 7.10 8.74 7.71
C ASP A 5 7.93 7.54 7.22
N THR A 6 9.25 7.70 7.00
CA THR A 6 10.13 6.54 6.76
C THR A 6 10.34 5.78 8.07
N LEU A 7 9.94 4.51 8.10
CA LEU A 7 10.08 3.65 9.28
C LEU A 7 11.41 2.89 9.31
N LEU A 8 11.90 2.50 8.14
CA LEU A 8 13.10 1.67 8.01
C LEU A 8 13.79 1.97 6.69
N ILE A 9 15.11 2.11 6.74
CA ILE A 9 15.99 1.90 5.59
C ILE A 9 16.97 0.82 6.00
N ARG A 10 17.05 -0.24 5.19
CA ARG A 10 18.01 -1.32 5.40
C ARG A 10 18.79 -1.57 4.12
N THR A 11 20.11 -1.67 4.23
CA THR A 11 20.99 -2.04 3.11
C THR A 11 21.73 -3.30 3.48
N GLU A 12 21.61 -4.33 2.65
CA GLU A 12 22.24 -5.65 2.81
C GLU A 12 22.94 -6.00 1.49
N GLY A 13 24.25 -5.79 1.43
CA GLY A 13 24.99 -5.85 0.17
C GLY A 13 24.41 -4.86 -0.85
N VAL A 14 23.96 -5.36 -1.99
CA VAL A 14 23.35 -4.55 -3.05
C VAL A 14 21.84 -4.35 -2.90
N LYS A 15 21.23 -5.03 -1.93
CA LYS A 15 19.78 -4.92 -1.68
C LYS A 15 19.52 -3.74 -0.77
N LYS A 16 18.64 -2.84 -1.20
CA LYS A 16 18.13 -1.72 -0.38
C LYS A 16 16.63 -1.87 -0.16
N THR A 17 16.22 -1.88 1.11
CA THR A 17 14.82 -1.92 1.52
C THR A 17 14.44 -0.60 2.18
N VAL A 18 13.35 0.01 1.72
CA VAL A 18 12.75 1.20 2.29
C VAL A 18 11.33 0.86 2.71
N VAL A 19 10.98 1.17 3.96
CA VAL A 19 9.61 1.04 4.48
C VAL A 19 9.09 2.41 4.85
N GLU A 20 7.99 2.83 4.24
CA GLU A 20 7.35 4.11 4.53
C GLU A 20 5.92 3.91 5.01
N TYR A 21 5.56 4.66 6.06
CA TYR A 21 4.23 4.74 6.62
C TYR A 21 3.46 5.90 6.02
N ARG A 22 2.27 5.62 5.50
CA ARG A 22 1.33 6.66 5.11
C ARG A 22 0.20 6.72 6.11
N LYS A 23 0.04 7.86 6.80
CA LYS A 23 -1.09 8.09 7.71
C LYS A 23 -2.41 7.95 6.95
N GLY A 24 -3.41 7.35 7.61
CA GLY A 24 -4.77 7.28 7.09
C GLY A 24 -5.34 8.68 6.86
N GLN A 25 -5.85 8.91 5.66
CA GLN A 25 -6.32 10.21 5.19
C GLN A 25 -7.32 10.04 4.04
N LYS A 26 -8.10 11.09 3.77
CA LYS A 26 -8.91 11.14 2.54
C LYS A 26 -7.97 11.13 1.33
N THR A 27 -8.26 10.25 0.39
CA THR A 27 -7.42 9.99 -0.78
C THR A 27 -8.32 9.93 -2.00
N GLY A 28 -7.88 10.58 -3.09
CA GLY A 28 -8.48 10.40 -4.40
C GLY A 28 -8.11 9.03 -4.95
N VAL A 29 -9.10 8.20 -5.31
CA VAL A 29 -8.90 6.87 -5.91
C VAL A 29 -9.65 6.82 -7.22
N TYR A 30 -8.94 6.61 -8.33
CA TYR A 30 -9.54 6.52 -9.65
C TYR A 30 -9.91 5.08 -9.94
N LEU A 31 -11.20 4.78 -10.13
CA LEU A 31 -11.61 3.48 -10.66
C LEU A 31 -11.51 3.49 -12.19
N GLU A 32 -11.12 2.37 -12.79
CA GLU A 32 -11.08 2.21 -14.24
C GLU A 32 -12.44 2.54 -14.87
N GLY A 33 -12.42 3.28 -15.97
CA GLY A 33 -13.62 3.78 -16.64
C GLY A 33 -14.25 5.03 -16.00
N SER A 34 -13.81 5.45 -14.81
CA SER A 34 -14.30 6.69 -14.19
C SER A 34 -13.44 7.91 -14.54
N LYS A 35 -14.09 9.02 -14.91
CA LYS A 35 -13.43 10.34 -15.08
C LYS A 35 -13.24 11.10 -13.77
N THR A 36 -13.85 10.63 -12.68
CA THR A 36 -13.83 11.30 -11.38
C THR A 36 -13.28 10.35 -10.31
N ALA A 37 -12.33 10.84 -9.52
CA ALA A 37 -11.80 10.09 -8.39
C ALA A 37 -12.82 9.98 -7.26
N LEU A 38 -12.92 8.80 -6.65
CA LEU A 38 -13.56 8.63 -5.35
C LEU A 38 -12.77 9.41 -4.30
N ARG A 39 -13.44 10.14 -3.40
CA ARG A 39 -12.78 10.87 -2.29
C ARG A 39 -13.04 10.19 -0.95
N ILE A 40 -12.28 9.13 -0.70
CA ILE A 40 -12.55 8.20 0.41
C ILE A 40 -11.45 8.22 1.48
N PRO A 41 -11.79 7.95 2.75
CA PRO A 41 -10.78 7.69 3.76
C PRO A 41 -10.12 6.33 3.50
N LEU A 42 -8.80 6.31 3.36
CA LEU A 42 -8.01 5.07 3.43
C LEU A 42 -7.51 4.83 4.86
N PRO A 43 -7.32 3.57 5.28
CA PRO A 43 -6.61 3.29 6.52
C PRO A 43 -5.16 3.74 6.41
N PRO A 44 -4.41 3.76 7.52
CA PRO A 44 -2.96 3.84 7.44
C PRO A 44 -2.38 2.68 6.61
N LEU A 45 -1.40 2.99 5.76
CA LEU A 45 -0.76 2.04 4.87
C LEU A 45 0.75 1.98 5.13
N LEU A 46 1.36 0.87 4.76
CA LEU A 46 2.80 0.70 4.62
C LEU A 46 3.11 0.39 3.17
N MET A 47 4.13 1.04 2.62
CA MET A 47 4.76 0.61 1.38
C MET A 47 6.18 0.16 1.69
N ILE A 48 6.55 -0.96 1.09
CA ILE A 48 7.88 -1.55 1.17
C ILE A 48 8.42 -1.59 -0.25
N ARG A 49 9.54 -0.92 -0.49
CA ARG A 49 10.30 -1.04 -1.73
C ARG A 49 11.61 -1.74 -1.46
N THR A 50 11.89 -2.78 -2.22
CA THR A 50 13.18 -3.47 -2.25
C THR A 50 13.82 -3.29 -3.62
N THR A 51 15.01 -2.72 -3.69
CA THR A 51 15.80 -2.61 -4.93
C THR A 51 17.07 -3.45 -4.84
N SER A 52 17.51 -4.00 -5.98
CA SER A 52 18.74 -4.78 -6.19
C SER A 52 19.61 -4.16 -7.30
N GLU A 53 20.71 -4.80 -7.68
CA GLU A 53 21.66 -4.34 -8.71
C GLU A 53 21.01 -3.98 -10.05
N ASP A 54 20.04 -4.79 -10.50
CA ASP A 54 19.26 -4.56 -11.73
C ASP A 54 18.30 -3.37 -11.64
N ARG A 55 18.28 -2.71 -10.47
CA ARG A 55 17.41 -1.61 -10.08
C ARG A 55 15.92 -1.91 -10.28
N ASN A 56 15.51 -3.17 -10.44
CA ASN A 56 14.10 -3.50 -10.61
C ASN A 56 13.46 -3.56 -9.22
N PRO A 57 12.63 -2.57 -8.85
CA PRO A 57 12.05 -2.54 -7.51
C PRO A 57 10.98 -3.62 -7.36
N ASN A 58 11.06 -4.35 -6.25
CA ASN A 58 9.94 -5.13 -5.73
C ASN A 58 9.16 -4.30 -4.73
N TYR A 59 7.84 -4.31 -4.85
CA TYR A 59 6.95 -3.54 -3.98
C TYR A 59 5.99 -4.44 -3.22
N ALA A 60 5.72 -4.06 -1.97
CA ALA A 60 4.60 -4.59 -1.21
C ALA A 60 3.86 -3.47 -0.48
N VAL A 61 2.52 -3.56 -0.43
CA VAL A 61 1.66 -2.61 0.26
C VAL A 61 0.71 -3.35 1.19
N TYR A 62 0.64 -2.87 2.44
CA TYR A 62 -0.22 -3.44 3.47
C TYR A 62 -0.96 -2.34 4.22
N ALA A 63 -2.12 -2.65 4.77
CA ALA A 63 -2.77 -1.79 5.75
C ALA A 63 -2.27 -2.09 7.15
N VAL A 64 -2.25 -1.07 8.00
CA VAL A 64 -2.02 -1.19 9.44
C VAL A 64 -3.05 -0.38 10.22
N LYS A 65 -3.38 -0.83 11.43
CA LYS A 65 -4.38 -0.13 12.27
C LYS A 65 -3.84 1.18 12.86
N ARG A 66 -2.52 1.31 12.98
CA ARG A 66 -1.79 2.45 13.59
C ARG A 66 -0.35 2.47 13.09
N LYS A 67 0.34 3.61 13.26
CA LYS A 67 1.78 3.70 12.97
C LYS A 67 2.55 2.62 13.75
N PRO A 68 3.32 1.76 13.07
CA PRO A 68 4.14 0.75 13.73
C PRO A 68 5.10 1.38 14.74
N LYS A 69 5.28 0.70 15.88
CA LYS A 69 6.31 1.02 16.90
C LYS A 69 7.41 -0.04 16.96
N SER A 70 7.18 -1.20 16.34
CA SER A 70 8.10 -2.33 16.20
C SER A 70 7.79 -3.08 14.91
N LEU A 71 8.66 -4.01 14.52
CA LEU A 71 8.48 -4.85 13.34
C LEU A 71 7.45 -5.98 13.54
N ASP A 72 7.04 -6.28 14.78
CA ASP A 72 6.01 -7.30 15.07
C ASP A 72 4.58 -6.83 14.82
N VAL A 73 4.40 -5.67 14.20
CA VAL A 73 3.08 -5.13 13.88
C VAL A 73 2.34 -6.08 12.91
N ALA A 74 1.11 -6.42 13.26
CA ALA A 74 0.24 -7.21 12.39
C ALA A 74 -0.13 -6.44 11.12
N LEU A 75 -0.06 -7.12 9.98
CA LEU A 75 -0.40 -6.59 8.67
C LEU A 75 -1.80 -7.02 8.23
N PHE A 76 -2.44 -6.15 7.45
CA PHE A 76 -3.76 -6.37 6.88
C PHE A 76 -3.69 -6.17 5.36
N GLN A 77 -4.63 -6.81 4.66
CA GLN A 77 -4.79 -6.62 3.22
C GLN A 77 -5.03 -5.13 2.93
N ALA A 78 -4.30 -4.58 1.97
CA ALA A 78 -4.50 -3.20 1.54
C ALA A 78 -5.88 -3.08 0.86
N PRO A 79 -6.77 -2.19 1.31
CA PRO A 79 -8.10 -2.05 0.73
C PRO A 79 -8.07 -1.17 -0.52
N LEU A 80 -7.20 -1.52 -1.47
CA LEU A 80 -7.02 -0.86 -2.75
C LEU A 80 -7.14 -1.91 -3.83
N PRO A 81 -7.78 -1.65 -4.98
CA PRO A 81 -7.59 -2.50 -6.15
C PRO A 81 -6.11 -2.49 -6.59
N ASN A 82 -5.72 -3.35 -7.53
CA ASN A 82 -4.34 -3.50 -8.00
C ASN A 82 -3.28 -3.97 -6.96
N VAL A 83 -3.59 -4.08 -5.67
CA VAL A 83 -2.68 -4.73 -4.70
C VAL A 83 -3.09 -6.19 -4.49
N PHE A 84 -2.31 -7.18 -4.89
CA PHE A 84 -2.65 -8.58 -4.67
C PHE A 84 -2.72 -8.94 -3.18
N ASN A 85 -3.36 -10.06 -2.84
CA ASN A 85 -3.44 -10.54 -1.44
C ASN A 85 -2.06 -10.93 -0.85
N SER A 86 -1.05 -11.08 -1.70
CA SER A 86 0.37 -11.20 -1.35
C SER A 86 1.00 -9.87 -0.92
N GLY A 87 0.30 -8.75 -1.08
CA GLY A 87 0.81 -7.39 -0.91
C GLY A 87 1.48 -6.83 -2.17
N SER A 88 1.78 -7.63 -3.20
CA SER A 88 2.44 -7.13 -4.41
C SER A 88 1.53 -6.19 -5.20
N ILE A 89 2.12 -5.20 -5.86
CA ILE A 89 1.39 -4.23 -6.68
C ILE A 89 1.34 -4.74 -8.13
N CYS A 90 0.15 -4.69 -8.74
CA CYS A 90 -0.07 -4.79 -10.16
C CYS A 90 0.10 -3.40 -10.78
N TRP A 91 1.22 -3.18 -11.47
CA TRP A 91 1.52 -1.90 -12.12
C TRP A 91 0.91 -1.77 -13.53
N GLY A 92 0.31 -2.84 -14.07
CA GLY A 92 -0.17 -2.86 -15.45
C GLY A 92 0.95 -2.51 -16.43
N THR A 93 0.72 -1.48 -17.25
CA THR A 93 1.70 -0.91 -18.20
C THR A 93 2.41 0.34 -17.67
N VAL A 94 2.08 0.79 -16.45
CA VAL A 94 2.57 2.05 -15.90
C VAL A 94 4.00 1.90 -15.40
N GLN A 95 4.85 2.83 -15.84
CA GLN A 95 6.30 2.80 -15.69
C GLN A 95 6.80 3.04 -14.26
N ARG A 96 7.91 2.32 -14.01
CA ARG A 96 8.97 2.50 -13.01
C ARG A 96 9.15 3.97 -12.58
N VAL A 97 9.21 4.21 -11.27
CA VAL A 97 9.62 5.52 -10.72
C VAL A 97 11.02 5.90 -11.20
N SER A 98 11.34 7.19 -11.17
CA SER A 98 12.64 7.71 -11.62
C SER A 98 13.83 6.99 -10.95
N ASP A 99 14.96 6.86 -11.67
CA ASP A 99 16.20 6.31 -11.13
C ASP A 99 16.67 7.05 -9.86
N ASN A 100 16.41 8.35 -9.82
CA ASN A 100 16.66 9.18 -8.63
C ASN A 100 15.78 8.73 -7.45
N ALA A 101 14.48 8.51 -7.67
CA ALA A 101 13.60 7.97 -6.64
C ALA A 101 14.05 6.57 -6.18
N LEU A 102 14.44 5.68 -7.09
CA LEU A 102 14.91 4.33 -6.77
C LEU A 102 16.17 4.31 -5.91
N SER A 103 17.14 5.18 -6.21
CA SER A 103 18.36 5.33 -5.43
C SER A 103 18.13 6.04 -4.09
N GLY A 104 17.09 6.88 -4.02
CA GLY A 104 16.67 7.60 -2.84
C GLY A 104 16.07 6.73 -1.73
N ALA A 105 15.72 7.37 -0.62
CA ALA A 105 15.10 6.76 0.55
C ALA A 105 13.64 7.17 0.74
N SER A 106 13.10 7.95 -0.18
CA SER A 106 11.72 8.42 -0.16
C SER A 106 10.85 7.52 -1.02
N LEU A 107 9.62 7.24 -0.57
CA LEU A 107 8.60 6.56 -1.37
C LEU A 107 7.52 7.52 -1.89
N THR A 108 7.80 8.84 -1.89
CA THR A 108 6.82 9.86 -2.32
C THR A 108 6.36 9.65 -3.76
N GLU A 109 7.29 9.40 -4.69
CA GLU A 109 6.96 9.15 -6.10
C GLU A 109 6.20 7.82 -6.25
N ASP A 110 6.61 6.80 -5.51
CA ASP A 110 5.99 5.47 -5.51
C ASP A 110 4.53 5.51 -5.04
N TRP A 111 4.23 6.30 -4.00
CA TRP A 111 2.85 6.56 -3.56
C TRP A 111 2.03 7.32 -4.59
N ALA A 112 2.62 8.34 -5.21
CA ALA A 112 1.96 9.12 -6.25
C ALA A 112 1.59 8.24 -7.45
N MET A 113 2.49 7.35 -7.85
CA MET A 113 2.26 6.40 -8.94
C MET A 113 1.15 5.40 -8.59
N LEU A 114 1.22 4.77 -7.42
CA LEU A 114 0.21 3.80 -7.01
C LEU A 114 -1.19 4.43 -6.94
N LEU A 115 -1.32 5.56 -6.24
CA LEU A 115 -2.63 6.17 -5.94
C LEU A 115 -3.17 7.03 -7.10
N GLY A 116 -2.29 7.46 -8.01
CA GLY A 116 -2.67 8.19 -9.23
C GLY A 116 -3.06 7.29 -10.40
N SER A 117 -2.71 6.00 -10.36
CA SER A 117 -3.07 5.04 -11.40
C SER A 117 -4.56 4.65 -11.36
N PRO A 118 -5.21 4.43 -12.52
CA PRO A 118 -6.54 3.84 -12.55
C PRO A 118 -6.54 2.43 -11.97
N PHE A 119 -7.46 2.20 -11.04
CA PHE A 119 -7.67 0.94 -10.36
C PHE A 119 -8.69 0.09 -11.11
N GLY A 120 -8.22 -0.99 -11.72
CA GLY A 120 -9.05 -1.92 -12.49
C GLY A 120 -9.85 -2.89 -11.62
N ASP A 121 -10.48 -3.88 -12.26
CA ASP A 121 -11.20 -4.96 -11.57
C ASP A 121 -10.28 -6.12 -11.11
N HIS A 122 -9.03 -6.10 -11.56
CA HIS A 122 -8.01 -7.06 -11.15
C HIS A 122 -7.71 -7.00 -9.65
N ALA A 123 -7.51 -8.18 -9.05
CA ALA A 123 -7.20 -8.35 -7.64
C ALA A 123 -8.24 -7.74 -6.67
N CYS A 124 -9.52 -7.61 -7.00
CA CYS A 124 -10.47 -6.91 -6.11
C CYS A 124 -10.97 -7.69 -4.88
N SER A 125 -10.83 -9.02 -4.85
CA SER A 125 -11.39 -9.88 -3.79
C SER A 125 -10.49 -10.01 -2.56
N GLY A 126 -11.07 -10.38 -1.42
CA GLY A 126 -10.33 -10.75 -0.20
C GLY A 126 -9.79 -9.57 0.63
N LYS A 127 -10.25 -8.35 0.38
CA LYS A 127 -9.70 -7.12 1.00
C LYS A 127 -10.63 -6.40 1.99
N SER A 128 -11.91 -6.77 1.99
CA SER A 128 -12.93 -6.24 2.89
C SER A 128 -13.73 -7.39 3.49
N LYS A 129 -14.03 -7.34 4.79
CA LYS A 129 -14.89 -8.33 5.44
C LYS A 129 -16.34 -8.19 5.00
N THR A 130 -16.82 -6.96 4.77
CA THR A 130 -18.20 -6.71 4.35
C THR A 130 -18.39 -6.84 2.83
N HIS A 131 -17.34 -6.63 2.03
CA HIS A 131 -17.36 -6.82 0.57
C HIS A 131 -16.24 -7.77 0.13
N ARG A 132 -16.42 -9.06 0.41
CA ARG A 132 -15.37 -10.07 0.21
C ARG A 132 -15.01 -10.30 -1.25
N SER A 133 -15.96 -10.14 -2.16
CA SER A 133 -15.75 -10.36 -3.60
C SER A 133 -15.13 -9.16 -4.32
N ASP A 134 -15.43 -7.94 -3.87
CA ASP A 134 -15.01 -6.73 -4.59
C ASP A 134 -14.83 -5.53 -3.64
N ILE A 135 -13.57 -5.16 -3.42
CA ILE A 135 -13.22 -4.00 -2.59
C ILE A 135 -13.78 -2.68 -3.12
N ARG A 136 -13.99 -2.53 -4.43
CA ARG A 136 -14.48 -1.28 -5.02
C ARG A 136 -15.86 -0.92 -4.47
N GLN A 137 -16.70 -1.91 -4.20
CA GLN A 137 -18.00 -1.71 -3.57
C GLN A 137 -17.86 -1.06 -2.18
N LYS A 138 -16.88 -1.47 -1.38
CA LYS A 138 -16.60 -0.83 -0.10
C LYS A 138 -16.15 0.62 -0.28
N LEU A 139 -15.29 0.89 -1.27
CA LEU A 139 -14.81 2.24 -1.53
C LEU A 139 -15.95 3.16 -1.97
N ILE A 140 -16.83 2.69 -2.87
CA ILE A 140 -18.03 3.40 -3.29
C ILE A 140 -18.96 3.65 -2.08
N GLU A 141 -19.20 2.63 -1.24
CA GLU A 141 -20.01 2.77 -0.02
C GLU A 141 -19.47 3.86 0.92
N LEU A 142 -18.14 3.91 1.12
CA LEU A 142 -17.50 4.93 1.95
C LEU A 142 -17.67 6.33 1.37
N GLU A 143 -17.62 6.48 0.05
CA GLU A 143 -17.87 7.77 -0.60
C GLU A 143 -19.34 8.18 -0.45
N THR A 144 -20.29 7.30 -0.77
CA THR A 144 -21.73 7.57 -0.65
C THR A 144 -22.11 8.00 0.77
N LYS A 145 -21.50 7.37 1.78
CA LYS A 145 -21.71 7.71 3.20
C LYS A 145 -20.91 8.92 3.68
N SER A 146 -20.11 9.54 2.80
CA SER A 146 -19.18 10.63 3.15
C SER A 146 -18.32 10.28 4.37
N ALA A 147 -17.85 9.03 4.41
CA ALA A 147 -17.18 8.46 5.58
C ALA A 147 -15.96 9.30 5.99
N ARG A 148 -15.80 9.48 7.30
CA ARG A 148 -14.66 10.22 7.86
C ARG A 148 -13.42 9.35 8.06
N ARG A 149 -13.60 8.03 8.22
CA ARG A 149 -12.54 7.05 8.49
C ARG A 149 -12.85 5.72 7.81
N TYR A 150 -11.81 4.99 7.42
CA TYR A 150 -11.95 3.60 7.01
C TYR A 150 -12.21 2.72 8.25
N PRO A 151 -13.21 1.82 8.23
CA PRO A 151 -13.50 0.95 9.36
C PRO A 151 -12.40 -0.11 9.55
N THR A 152 -11.60 0.02 10.62
CA THR A 152 -10.51 -0.95 10.91
C THR A 152 -11.02 -2.36 11.23
N SER A 153 -12.29 -2.50 11.58
CA SER A 153 -12.96 -3.79 11.74
C SER A 153 -13.13 -4.53 10.41
N ASP A 154 -13.20 -3.81 9.29
CA ASP A 154 -13.38 -4.36 7.93
C ASP A 154 -12.08 -4.92 7.32
N LEU A 155 -10.93 -4.55 7.90
CA LEU A 155 -9.63 -5.04 7.45
C LEU A 155 -9.50 -6.55 7.64
N ILE A 156 -9.00 -7.22 6.61
CA ILE A 156 -8.70 -8.66 6.62
C ILE A 156 -7.22 -8.86 6.99
N PRO A 157 -6.90 -9.66 8.03
CA PRO A 157 -5.52 -9.92 8.42
C PRO A 157 -4.79 -10.74 7.33
N THR A 158 -3.50 -10.48 7.14
CA THR A 158 -2.64 -11.33 6.29
C THR A 158 -2.04 -12.52 7.04
N ASN A 159 -2.23 -12.56 8.37
CA ASN A 159 -1.55 -13.45 9.31
C ASN A 159 -0.01 -13.33 9.25
N LYS A 160 0.50 -12.16 8.84
CA LYS A 160 1.93 -11.84 8.83
C LYS A 160 2.24 -10.58 9.62
N THR A 161 3.47 -10.50 10.13
CA THR A 161 4.04 -9.27 10.71
C THR A 161 4.96 -8.55 9.71
N LEU A 162 5.32 -7.30 10.00
CA LEU A 162 6.32 -6.58 9.19
C LEU A 162 7.69 -7.28 9.24
N ALA A 163 8.10 -7.81 10.40
CA ALA A 163 9.34 -8.59 10.56
C ALA A 163 9.38 -9.78 9.57
N GLN A 164 8.30 -10.56 9.51
CA GLN A 164 8.19 -11.71 8.60
C GLN A 164 8.26 -11.31 7.13
N ILE A 165 7.67 -10.17 6.75
CA ILE A 165 7.76 -9.67 5.37
C ILE A 165 9.18 -9.20 5.03
N LEU A 166 9.91 -8.66 6.00
CA LEU A 166 11.29 -8.22 5.81
C LEU A 166 12.30 -9.38 5.83
N GLY A 167 11.86 -10.60 6.16
CA GLY A 167 12.73 -11.78 6.29
C GLY A 167 13.43 -11.88 7.64
N ASP A 168 13.01 -11.10 8.64
CA ASP A 168 13.50 -11.22 10.01
C ASP A 168 12.89 -12.48 10.64
N LYS A 169 13.71 -13.28 11.32
CA LYS A 169 13.22 -14.47 12.04
C LYS A 169 12.21 -14.03 13.10
N SER A 170 11.04 -14.68 13.10
CA SER A 170 9.99 -14.50 14.12
C SER A 170 10.40 -15.09 15.46
#